data_AF-A0A2V9QLT2-F1
#
_entry.id   AF-A0A2V9QLT2-F1
#
_cell.length_a   1.000
_cell.length_b   1.000
_cell.length_c   1.000
_cell.angle_alpha   90.00
_cell.angle_beta   90.00
_cell.angle_gamma   90.00
#
_symmetry.space_group_name_H-M   'P 1'
#
loop_
_entity.id
_entity.type
_entity.pdbx_description
1 polymer ?
#
loop_
_entity_poly.entity_id
_entity_poly.type
_entity_poly.pdbx_seq_one_letter_code
_entity_poly.pdbx_strand_id
1 'polypeptide(L)'
;MNDISKTTGILPEPIEAEGVVVVRGGGSGFAQEILVGSHRLTADEPKVAGGTDTGPSPYDLLLASLGSCTSMTVAMYARRKNWPLAGVTVRLRHSKIHASDCAECE
;
A
#
# COMPACT_ATOMS: atom_id res chain seq x y z
N MET A 1 -23.90 35.29 30.65
CA MET A 1 -22.87 34.40 31.26
C MET A 1 -23.54 33.04 31.44
N ASN A 2 -23.29 31.98 30.68
CA ASN A 2 -22.06 31.55 30.03
C ASN A 2 -22.26 31.13 28.56
N ASP A 3 -21.09 31.10 27.92
CA ASP A 3 -20.73 31.13 26.51
C ASP A 3 -21.27 30.01 25.62
N ILE A 4 -21.74 30.38 24.43
CA ILE A 4 -22.19 29.51 23.33
C ILE A 4 -21.02 29.17 22.37
N SER A 5 -19.79 29.58 22.68
CA SER A 5 -18.64 29.34 21.79
C SER A 5 -17.77 28.17 22.24
N LYS A 6 -18.00 26.98 21.67
CA LYS A 6 -16.98 25.95 21.30
C LYS A 6 -17.61 24.57 20.99
N THR A 7 -18.47 24.53 19.97
CA THR A 7 -18.75 23.28 19.24
C THR A 7 -18.65 23.56 17.74
N THR A 8 -17.51 24.09 17.31
CA THR A 8 -17.10 24.01 15.91
C THR A 8 -16.45 22.64 15.77
N GLY A 9 -17.18 21.69 15.17
CA GLY A 9 -16.71 20.33 14.96
C GLY A 9 -15.36 20.32 14.26
N ILE A 10 -14.35 19.84 14.97
CA ILE A 10 -13.10 19.37 14.39
C ILE A 10 -13.53 18.16 13.55
N LEU A 11 -13.63 18.35 12.23
CA LEU A 11 -13.65 17.20 11.33
C LEU A 11 -12.38 16.40 11.66
N PRO A 12 -12.46 15.06 11.85
CA PRO A 12 -11.26 14.26 12.05
C PRO A 12 -10.25 14.65 10.98
N GLU A 13 -9.01 14.91 11.39
CA GLU A 13 -7.92 15.15 10.42
C GLU A 13 -8.03 14.06 9.33
N PRO A 14 -7.85 14.37 8.03
CA PRO A 14 -8.17 13.46 6.92
C PRO A 14 -7.58 12.04 7.01
N ILE A 15 -6.59 11.87 7.87
CA ILE A 15 -5.89 10.65 8.25
C ILE A 15 -6.67 9.70 9.18
N GLU A 16 -7.72 10.16 9.85
CA GLU A 16 -8.50 9.36 10.83
C GLU A 16 -9.81 8.79 10.24
N ALA A 17 -10.15 9.12 9.00
CA ALA A 17 -11.33 8.57 8.35
C ALA A 17 -11.07 7.12 7.86
N GLU A 18 -11.93 6.18 8.28
CA GLU A 18 -11.85 4.79 7.87
C GLU A 18 -11.92 4.66 6.34
N GLY A 19 -11.02 3.86 5.76
CA GLY A 19 -10.93 3.66 4.31
C GLY A 19 -10.21 4.79 3.55
N VAL A 20 -9.72 5.83 4.22
CA VAL A 20 -8.91 6.88 3.58
C VAL A 20 -7.43 6.54 3.65
N VAL A 21 -6.75 6.66 2.51
CA VAL A 21 -5.29 6.54 2.39
C VAL A 21 -4.74 7.89 1.94
N VAL A 22 -3.77 8.43 2.69
CA VAL A 22 -3.10 9.69 2.35
C VAL A 22 -1.67 9.36 1.93
N VAL A 23 -1.29 9.80 0.72
CA VAL A 23 0.07 9.64 0.19
C VAL A 23 0.67 11.03 -0.03
N ARG A 24 1.88 11.26 0.47
CA ARG A 24 2.57 12.56 0.40
C ARG A 24 4.02 12.37 0.03
N GLY A 25 4.54 13.22 -0.84
CA GLY A 25 5.95 13.24 -1.23
C GLY A 25 6.40 14.64 -1.59
N GLY A 26 7.72 14.81 -1.68
CA GLY A 26 8.31 16.05 -2.18
C GLY A 26 8.21 16.14 -3.71
N GLY A 27 8.19 17.36 -4.26
CA GLY A 27 8.13 17.57 -5.71
C GLY A 27 9.43 17.28 -6.47
N SER A 28 10.52 16.96 -5.77
CA SER A 28 11.87 16.79 -6.34
C SER A 28 12.37 15.34 -6.29
N GLY A 29 11.55 14.38 -5.89
CA GLY A 29 11.96 12.99 -5.76
C GLY A 29 10.77 12.03 -5.68
N PHE A 30 11.06 10.74 -5.53
CA PHE A 30 10.05 9.68 -5.56
C PHE A 30 9.68 9.14 -4.18
N ALA A 31 10.40 9.52 -3.12
CA ALA A 31 10.08 9.10 -1.76
C ALA A 31 8.71 9.63 -1.29
N GLN A 32 7.87 8.71 -0.82
CA GLN A 32 6.53 8.97 -0.32
C GLN A 32 6.37 8.49 1.13
N GLU A 33 5.61 9.26 1.92
CA GLU A 33 4.96 8.82 3.15
C GLU A 33 3.53 8.39 2.83
N ILE A 34 3.12 7.22 3.34
CA ILE A 34 1.78 6.66 3.18
C ILE A 34 1.16 6.50 4.56
N LEU A 35 -0.02 7.08 4.76
CA LEU A 35 -0.78 7.03 6.01
C LEU A 35 -2.07 6.25 5.75
N VAL A 36 -2.28 5.19 6.54
CA VAL A 36 -3.46 4.30 6.47
C VAL A 36 -3.99 4.09 7.88
N GLY A 37 -4.96 4.89 8.30
CA GLY A 37 -5.39 4.96 9.71
C GLY A 37 -4.18 5.25 10.62
N SER A 38 -3.91 4.37 11.58
CA SER A 38 -2.76 4.49 12.49
C SER A 38 -1.43 3.97 11.91
N HIS A 39 -1.44 3.39 10.71
CA HIS A 39 -0.25 2.82 10.08
C HIS A 39 0.47 3.83 9.20
N ARG A 40 1.80 3.76 9.25
CA ARG A 40 2.71 4.55 8.42
C ARG A 40 3.55 3.61 7.58
N LEU A 41 3.57 3.83 6.27
CA LEU A 41 4.44 3.12 5.33
C LEU A 41 5.26 4.14 4.52
N THR A 42 6.30 3.64 3.85
CA THR A 42 7.06 4.40 2.86
C THR A 42 6.91 3.76 1.49
N ALA A 43 7.09 4.55 0.44
CA ALA A 43 7.28 4.07 -0.92
C ALA A 43 8.39 4.89 -1.58
N ASP A 44 9.17 4.27 -2.44
CA ASP A 44 10.20 4.96 -3.22
C ASP A 44 10.55 4.14 -4.45
N GLU A 45 11.08 4.79 -5.48
CA GLU A 45 11.66 4.07 -6.61
C GLU A 45 13.12 3.66 -6.29
N PRO A 46 13.64 2.58 -6.88
CA PRO A 46 15.04 2.24 -6.73
C PRO A 46 15.91 3.30 -7.42
N LYS A 47 17.18 3.39 -7.01
CA LYS A 47 18.14 4.36 -7.58
C LYS A 47 18.26 4.27 -9.10
N VAL A 48 18.16 3.07 -9.66
CA VAL A 48 18.21 2.84 -11.11
C VAL A 48 17.04 3.45 -11.88
N ALA A 49 15.93 3.74 -11.19
CA ALA A 49 14.75 4.42 -11.72
C ALA A 49 14.66 5.90 -11.25
N GLY A 50 15.73 6.44 -10.66
CA GLY A 50 15.82 7.83 -10.23
C GLY A 50 15.28 8.12 -8.82
N GLY A 51 14.89 7.10 -8.06
CA GLY A 51 14.48 7.25 -6.66
C GLY A 51 15.64 7.16 -5.67
N THR A 52 15.30 7.18 -4.38
CA THR A 52 16.30 7.17 -3.29
C THR A 52 16.40 5.82 -2.58
N ASP A 53 15.61 4.82 -2.98
CA ASP A 53 15.59 3.48 -2.40
C ASP A 53 15.32 3.49 -0.87
N THR A 54 14.48 4.43 -0.42
CA THR A 54 14.09 4.61 0.99
C THR A 54 12.83 3.84 1.39
N GLY A 55 12.22 3.13 0.43
CA GLY A 55 11.03 2.33 0.62
C GLY A 55 10.81 1.38 -0.56
N PRO A 56 9.86 0.44 -0.44
CA PRO A 56 9.46 -0.42 -1.54
C PRO A 56 8.93 0.39 -2.73
N SER A 57 9.10 -0.13 -3.94
CA SER A 57 8.49 0.49 -5.11
C SER A 57 6.96 0.40 -5.07
N PRO A 58 6.25 1.27 -5.80
CA PRO A 58 4.80 1.13 -5.95
C PRO A 58 4.36 -0.26 -6.44
N TYR A 59 5.17 -0.90 -7.30
CA TYR A 59 4.91 -2.28 -7.74
C TYR A 59 5.14 -3.31 -6.65
N ASP A 60 6.16 -3.14 -5.81
CA ASP A 60 6.38 -4.02 -4.66
C ASP A 60 5.22 -3.91 -3.65
N LEU A 61 4.72 -2.69 -3.41
CA LEU A 61 3.54 -2.47 -2.56
C LEU A 61 2.28 -3.11 -3.17
N LEU A 62 2.10 -3.03 -4.49
CA LEU A 62 1.01 -3.73 -5.18
C LEU A 62 1.12 -5.25 -4.99
N LEU A 63 2.31 -5.83 -5.20
CA LEU A 63 2.54 -7.26 -4.98
C LEU A 63 2.34 -7.64 -3.51
N ALA A 64 2.78 -6.81 -2.56
CA ALA A 64 2.57 -7.03 -1.14
C ALA A 64 1.07 -7.06 -0.81
N SER A 65 0.28 -6.14 -1.36
CA SER A 65 -1.18 -6.14 -1.19
C SER A 65 -1.81 -7.43 -1.71
N LEU A 66 -1.47 -7.87 -2.92
CA LEU A 66 -1.98 -9.11 -3.53
C LEU A 66 -1.56 -10.36 -2.74
N GLY A 67 -0.29 -10.44 -2.36
CA GLY A 67 0.27 -11.55 -1.59
C GLY A 67 -0.40 -11.66 -0.21
N SER A 68 -0.66 -10.53 0.44
CA SER A 68 -1.36 -10.49 1.72
C SER A 68 -2.79 -11.02 1.62
N CYS A 69 -3.59 -10.53 0.66
CA CYS A 69 -4.96 -10.99 0.44
C CYS A 69 -5.03 -12.49 0.10
N THR A 70 -4.09 -12.98 -0.71
CA THR A 70 -3.98 -14.40 -1.07
C THR A 70 -3.68 -15.25 0.17
N SER A 71 -2.68 -14.84 0.97
CA SER A 71 -2.30 -15.53 2.20
C SER A 71 -3.45 -15.58 3.22
N MET A 72 -4.14 -14.45 3.43
CA MET A 72 -5.32 -14.36 4.30
C MET A 72 -6.43 -15.32 3.86
N THR A 73 -6.69 -15.41 2.55
CA THR A 73 -7.72 -16.28 2.00
C THR A 73 -7.38 -17.76 2.25
N VAL A 74 -6.14 -18.18 1.99
CA VAL A 74 -5.70 -19.56 2.26
C VAL A 74 -5.85 -19.91 3.74
N ALA A 75 -5.39 -19.02 4.63
CA ALA A 75 -5.51 -19.22 6.08
C ALA A 75 -6.98 -19.24 6.56
N MET A 76 -7.85 -18.44 5.96
CA MET A 76 -9.29 -18.46 6.22
C MET A 76 -9.91 -19.82 5.84
N TYR A 77 -9.57 -20.36 4.67
CA TYR A 77 -10.09 -21.66 4.22
C TYR A 77 -9.59 -22.81 5.08
N ALA A 78 -8.30 -22.84 5.44
CA ALA A 78 -7.76 -23.86 6.32
C ALA A 78 -8.46 -23.88 7.69
N ARG A 79 -8.73 -22.70 8.28
CA ARG A 79 -9.53 -22.58 9.51
C ARG A 79 -10.95 -23.13 9.34
N ARG A 80 -11.64 -22.74 8.25
CA ARG A 80 -13.01 -23.22 7.97
C ARG A 80 -13.10 -24.73 7.77
N LYS A 81 -12.02 -25.36 7.28
CA LYS A 81 -11.93 -26.79 7.02
C LYS A 81 -11.22 -27.58 8.12
N ASN A 82 -10.82 -26.91 9.21
CA ASN A 82 -10.09 -27.49 10.33
C ASN A 82 -8.81 -28.24 9.90
N TRP A 83 -8.09 -27.69 8.94
CA TRP A 83 -6.82 -28.24 8.46
C TRP A 83 -5.64 -27.78 9.34
N PRO A 84 -4.64 -28.64 9.61
CA PRO A 84 -3.48 -28.30 10.43
C PRO A 84 -2.44 -27.50 9.63
N LEU A 85 -2.83 -26.33 9.12
CA LEU A 85 -1.95 -25.45 8.34
C LEU A 85 -0.99 -24.69 9.26
N ALA A 86 0.32 -24.89 9.10
CA ALA A 86 1.35 -24.23 9.90
C ALA A 86 1.71 -22.81 9.41
N GLY A 87 1.59 -22.54 8.11
CA GLY A 87 1.93 -21.23 7.55
C GLY A 87 1.72 -21.15 6.03
N VAL A 88 1.74 -19.92 5.50
CA VAL A 88 1.59 -19.64 4.06
C VAL A 88 2.69 -18.68 3.63
N THR A 89 3.40 -19.02 2.56
CA THR A 89 4.37 -18.13 1.90
C THR A 89 3.94 -17.92 0.46
N VAL A 90 3.68 -16.67 0.08
CA VAL A 90 3.35 -16.28 -1.28
C VAL A 90 4.55 -15.54 -1.87
N ARG A 91 5.11 -16.07 -2.96
CA ARG A 91 6.20 -15.41 -3.72
C ARG A 91 5.61 -14.87 -5.01
N LEU A 92 5.77 -13.57 -5.23
CA LEU A 92 5.24 -12.88 -6.40
C LEU A 92 6.37 -12.16 -7.12
N ARG A 93 6.21 -12.00 -8.44
CA ARG A 93 7.09 -11.22 -9.28
C ARG A 93 6.21 -10.47 -10.29
N HIS A 94 6.57 -9.22 -10.56
CA HIS A 94 6.01 -8.47 -11.67
C HIS A 94 7.08 -8.28 -12.75
N SER A 95 6.65 -8.11 -14.00
CA SER A 95 7.51 -7.75 -15.12
C SER A 95 6.78 -6.72 -15.97
N LYS A 96 7.48 -5.66 -16.39
CA LYS A 96 6.97 -4.71 -17.39
C LYS A 96 7.36 -5.22 -18.77
N ILE A 97 6.39 -5.48 -19.63
CA ILE A 97 6.65 -5.55 -21.08
C ILE A 97 6.77 -4.10 -21.54
N HIS A 98 7.95 -3.69 -21.99
CA HIS A 98 8.12 -2.34 -22.52
C HIS A 98 7.45 -2.30 -23.90
N ALA A 99 6.72 -1.23 -24.20
CA ALA A 99 6.04 -1.06 -25.49
C ALA A 99 6.98 -1.10 -26.72
N SER A 100 8.31 -1.14 -26.52
CA SER A 100 9.29 -1.47 -27.56
C SER A 100 9.14 -2.90 -28.10
N ASP A 101 8.51 -3.81 -27.34
CA ASP A 101 8.24 -5.18 -27.77
C ASP A 101 6.90 -5.30 -28.52
N CYS A 102 6.14 -4.20 -28.68
CA CYS A 102 4.96 -4.13 -29.53
C CYS A 102 5.29 -3.86 -31.01
N ALA A 103 6.57 -3.92 -31.40
CA ALA A 103 6.96 -3.87 -32.81
C ALA A 103 6.57 -5.14 -33.60
N GLU A 104 6.17 -6.22 -32.91
CA GLU A 104 5.68 -7.46 -33.52
C GLU A 104 4.39 -7.97 -32.83
N CYS A 105 3.40 -7.10 -32.66
CA CYS A 105 2.03 -7.53 -32.37
C CYS A 105 1.20 -7.36 -33.65
N GLU A 106 1.08 -8.43 -34.44
CA GLU A 106 -0.04 -8.59 -35.38
C GLU A 106 -1.37 -8.80 -34.64
#